data_AF-E4WQQ5-F1
#
_entry.id   AF-E4WQQ5-F1
#
_cell.length_a   1.000
_cell.length_b   1.000
_cell.length_c   1.000
_cell.angle_alpha   90.00
_cell.angle_beta   90.00
_cell.angle_gamma   90.00
#
_symmetry.space_group_name_H-M   'P 1'
#
loop_
_entity.id
_entity.type
_entity.pdbx_description
1 polymer ?
#
loop_
_entity_poly.entity_id
_entity_poly.type
_entity_poly.pdbx_seq_one_letter_code
_entity_poly.pdbx_strand_id
1 'polypeptide(L)'
;MTWTKNHLFVSGGYTESRQPGVGSAPSMNIYKLQFENNKPVRDWILAGKMKLARDSHSMIAWNDGLIVFGKYETNQDRWEYFNEDASLSEFLEMPPVARKYYSFVLISPHFIL
;
A
#
# COMPACT_ATOMS: atom_id res chain seq x y z
N MET A 1 -21.36 5.39 -17.09
CA MET A 1 -20.82 4.30 -16.26
C MET A 1 -20.71 4.84 -14.84
N THR A 2 -21.64 4.47 -13.97
CA THR A 2 -21.68 4.90 -12.56
C THR A 2 -20.89 3.89 -11.74
N TRP A 3 -19.77 4.33 -11.16
CA TRP A 3 -19.02 3.53 -10.19
C TRP A 3 -19.88 3.33 -8.94
N THR A 4 -20.49 2.16 -8.77
CA THR A 4 -21.49 1.95 -7.69
C THR A 4 -20.87 1.53 -6.35
N LYS A 5 -19.64 1.01 -6.34
CA LYS A 5 -18.90 0.68 -5.12
C LYS A 5 -17.41 0.97 -5.31
N ASN A 6 -16.89 1.93 -4.55
CA ASN A 6 -15.48 2.27 -4.55
C ASN A 6 -14.86 1.89 -3.21
N HIS A 7 -13.60 1.49 -3.22
CA HIS A 7 -12.88 1.13 -2.01
C HIS A 7 -11.67 2.05 -1.85
N LEU A 8 -11.45 2.50 -0.62
CA LEU A 8 -10.19 3.10 -0.20
C LEU A 8 -9.38 2.05 0.53
N PHE A 9 -8.10 1.91 0.15
CA PHE A 9 -7.15 1.07 0.84
C PHE A 9 -6.08 1.93 1.51
N VAL A 10 -5.71 1.57 2.73
CA VAL A 10 -4.63 2.22 3.50
C VAL A 10 -3.71 1.13 4.04
N SER A 11 -2.40 1.29 3.85
CA SER A 11 -1.41 0.28 4.22
C SER A 11 -0.30 0.89 5.07
N GLY A 12 0.28 0.06 5.95
CA GLY A 12 1.48 0.39 6.73
C GLY A 12 1.34 1.57 7.67
N GLY A 13 2.41 2.34 7.85
CA GLY A 13 2.47 3.47 8.77
C GLY A 13 2.61 3.05 10.24
N TYR A 14 2.39 3.99 11.16
CA TYR A 14 2.50 3.75 12.60
C TYR A 14 1.15 4.01 13.29
N THR A 15 0.78 3.15 14.23
CA THR A 15 -0.48 3.28 15.01
C THR A 15 -0.40 4.34 16.11
N GLU A 16 0.81 4.78 16.43
CA GLU A 16 1.10 5.83 17.41
C GLU A 16 1.97 6.91 16.75
N SER A 17 1.78 8.17 17.12
CA SER A 17 2.65 9.24 16.65
C SER A 17 4.08 8.90 17.08
N ARG A 18 4.99 8.77 16.12
CA ARG A 18 6.41 8.44 16.34
C ARG A 18 6.96 9.28 17.49
N GLN A 19 7.03 8.72 18.70
CA GLN A 19 7.69 9.41 19.80
C GLN A 19 9.19 9.40 19.49
N PRO A 20 9.88 10.56 19.49
CA PRO A 20 11.31 10.59 19.27
C PRO A 20 12.02 9.65 20.26
N GLY A 21 12.76 8.67 19.75
CA GLY A 21 13.52 7.72 20.57
C GLY A 21 12.77 6.44 21.00
N VAL A 22 11.47 6.30 20.72
CA VAL A 22 10.74 5.04 20.92
C VAL A 22 10.56 4.39 19.56
N GLY A 23 11.24 3.27 19.33
CA GLY A 23 11.14 2.51 18.09
C GLY A 23 9.81 1.78 18.00
N SER A 24 8.75 2.46 17.58
CA SER A 24 7.52 1.78 17.16
C SER A 24 7.80 0.98 15.91
N ALA A 25 7.36 -0.27 15.83
CA ALA A 25 7.47 -1.05 14.60
C ALA A 25 6.40 -0.58 13.60
N PRO A 26 6.72 -0.44 12.30
CA PRO A 26 5.70 -0.09 11.33
C PRO A 26 4.65 -1.19 11.20
N SER A 27 3.45 -0.82 10.76
CA SER A 27 2.35 -1.73 10.56
C SER A 27 2.55 -2.59 9.31
N MET A 28 2.02 -3.80 9.36
CA MET A 28 1.89 -4.71 8.22
C MET A 28 0.47 -4.68 7.63
N ASN A 29 -0.47 -4.04 8.31
CA ASN A 29 -1.89 -4.17 7.98
C ASN A 29 -2.26 -3.34 6.74
N ILE A 30 -3.19 -3.87 5.97
CA ILE A 30 -3.93 -3.16 4.93
C ILE A 30 -5.38 -3.09 5.39
N TYR A 31 -5.89 -1.87 5.53
CA TYR A 31 -7.27 -1.58 5.85
C TYR A 31 -8.04 -1.17 4.60
N LYS A 32 -9.32 -1.52 4.56
CA LYS A 32 -10.25 -1.19 3.49
C LYS A 32 -11.46 -0.45 4.04
N LEU A 33 -11.90 0.56 3.31
CA LEU A 33 -13.11 1.32 3.59
C LEU A 33 -13.99 1.37 2.33
N GLN A 34 -15.27 1.02 2.48
CA GLN A 34 -16.22 1.01 1.37
C GLN A 34 -16.93 2.35 1.24
N PHE A 35 -17.05 2.85 0.01
CA PHE A 35 -17.77 4.06 -0.35
C PHE A 35 -18.94 3.77 -1.29
N GLU A 36 -20.05 4.46 -1.04
CA GLU A 36 -21.18 4.60 -1.97
C GLU A 36 -21.53 6.09 -2.06
N ASN A 37 -21.70 6.63 -3.26
CA ASN A 37 -21.96 8.06 -3.49
C ASN A 37 -21.00 9.00 -2.73
N ASN A 38 -19.70 8.68 -2.77
CA ASN A 38 -18.62 9.42 -2.10
C ASN A 38 -18.73 9.52 -0.57
N LYS A 39 -19.46 8.62 0.07
CA LYS A 39 -19.55 8.54 1.54
C LYS A 39 -19.16 7.14 2.03
N PRO A 40 -18.44 7.03 3.16
CA PRO A 40 -18.19 5.74 3.77
C PRO A 40 -19.51 5.13 4.23
N VAL A 41 -19.74 3.86 3.89
CA VAL A 41 -20.98 3.13 4.22
C VAL A 41 -20.77 2.02 5.25
N ARG A 42 -19.52 1.75 5.63
CA ARG A 42 -19.12 0.74 6.61
C ARG A 42 -17.91 1.23 7.39
N ASP A 43 -17.63 0.59 8.51
CA ASP A 43 -16.40 0.79 9.25
C ASP A 43 -15.17 0.26 8.47
N TRP A 44 -13.99 0.69 8.90
CA TRP A 44 -12.73 0.14 8.42
C TRP A 44 -12.64 -1.36 8.75
N ILE A 45 -12.25 -2.16 7.76
CA ILE A 45 -11.98 -3.59 7.95
C ILE A 45 -10.52 -3.90 7.66
N LEU A 46 -9.95 -4.87 8.38
CA LEU A 46 -8.66 -5.45 8.02
C LEU A 46 -8.85 -6.30 6.77
N ALA A 47 -8.27 -5.85 5.64
CA ALA A 47 -8.39 -6.51 4.35
C ALA A 47 -7.25 -7.50 4.11
N GLY A 48 -6.05 -7.16 4.59
CA GLY A 48 -4.85 -7.95 4.34
C GLY A 48 -3.70 -7.60 5.26
N LYS A 49 -2.62 -8.38 5.11
CA LYS A 49 -1.34 -8.13 5.77
C LYS A 49 -0.21 -8.26 4.75
N MET A 50 0.60 -7.23 4.64
CA MET A 50 1.89 -7.26 3.94
C MET A 50 2.81 -8.26 4.61
N LYS A 51 3.66 -8.91 3.83
CA LYS A 51 4.70 -9.80 4.34
C LYS A 51 5.81 -9.05 5.07
N LEU A 52 5.94 -7.75 4.82
CA LEU A 52 6.90 -6.86 5.48
C LEU A 52 6.18 -5.67 6.09
N ALA A 53 6.57 -5.29 7.31
CA ALA A 53 6.13 -4.04 7.93
C ALA A 53 6.71 -2.86 7.16
N ARG A 54 5.89 -1.84 6.81
CA ARG A 54 6.33 -0.72 5.96
C ARG A 54 5.92 0.63 6.52
N ASP A 55 6.87 1.55 6.53
CA ASP A 55 6.70 2.98 6.65
C ASP A 55 7.37 3.67 5.45
N SER A 56 6.87 4.86 5.11
CA SER A 56 7.38 5.65 3.97
C SER A 56 7.36 4.89 2.64
N HIS A 57 6.46 3.92 2.48
CA HIS A 57 6.21 3.20 1.24
C HIS A 57 5.24 3.97 0.35
N SER A 58 5.08 3.49 -0.88
CA SER A 58 4.01 3.93 -1.78
C SER A 58 3.09 2.77 -2.13
N MET A 59 1.87 3.08 -2.57
CA MET A 59 0.90 2.09 -3.02
C MET A 59 0.13 2.62 -4.24
N ILE A 60 -0.14 1.76 -5.22
CA ILE A 60 -0.98 2.06 -6.39
C ILE A 60 -2.01 0.95 -6.59
N ALA A 61 -3.10 1.27 -7.27
CA ALA A 61 -4.03 0.27 -7.80
C ALA A 61 -3.63 -0.10 -9.24
N TRP A 62 -3.40 -1.38 -9.54
CA TRP A 62 -2.95 -1.87 -10.84
C TRP A 62 -3.56 -3.24 -11.17
N ASN A 63 -4.11 -3.40 -12.38
CA ASN A 63 -4.76 -4.63 -12.86
C ASN A 63 -5.70 -5.26 -11.81
N ASP A 64 -6.69 -4.48 -11.36
CA ASP A 64 -7.66 -4.82 -10.31
C ASP A 64 -7.08 -5.11 -8.92
N GLY A 65 -5.76 -5.12 -8.76
CA GLY A 65 -5.06 -5.33 -7.49
C GLY A 65 -4.39 -4.07 -6.93
N LEU A 66 -3.54 -4.27 -5.93
CA LEU A 66 -2.69 -3.24 -5.33
C LEU A 66 -1.22 -3.64 -5.50
N ILE A 67 -0.34 -2.67 -5.71
CA ILE A 67 1.10 -2.88 -5.59
C ILE A 67 1.64 -1.95 -4.51
N VAL A 68 2.46 -2.50 -3.62
CA VAL A 68 3.13 -1.79 -2.54
C VAL A 68 4.65 -1.78 -2.76
N PHE A 69 5.25 -0.60 -2.66
CA PHE A 69 6.65 -0.32 -3.06
C PHE A 69 7.44 0.32 -1.93
N GLY A 70 8.72 -0.07 -1.78
CA GLY A 70 9.62 0.62 -0.86
C GLY A 70 9.38 0.33 0.60
N LYS A 71 10.35 0.74 1.42
CA LYS A 71 10.35 0.74 2.88
C LYS A 71 11.55 1.55 3.37
N TYR A 72 11.45 2.18 4.55
CA TYR A 72 12.57 2.86 5.20
C TYR A 72 13.75 1.92 5.58
N GLU A 73 13.50 0.89 6.40
CA GLU A 73 14.57 0.32 7.25
C GLU A 73 15.44 -0.81 6.67
N THR A 74 15.18 -1.31 5.47
CA THR A 74 15.95 -2.46 4.94
C THR A 74 16.54 -2.19 3.56
N ASN A 75 17.65 -2.85 3.24
CA ASN A 75 18.17 -2.97 1.86
C ASN A 75 17.38 -4.01 1.03
N GLN A 76 16.31 -4.56 1.61
CA GLN A 76 15.42 -5.50 0.96
C GLN A 76 14.18 -4.74 0.47
N ASP A 77 14.31 -4.05 -0.66
CA ASP A 77 13.16 -3.41 -1.31
C ASP A 77 12.37 -4.44 -2.11
N ARG A 78 11.50 -5.21 -1.46
CA ARG A 78 10.61 -6.13 -2.17
C ARG A 78 9.30 -5.45 -2.48
N TRP A 79 8.92 -5.43 -3.74
CA TRP A 79 7.61 -4.98 -4.17
C TRP A 79 6.62 -6.12 -3.93
N GLU A 80 5.39 -5.79 -3.55
CA GLU A 80 4.38 -6.78 -3.20
C GLU A 80 3.09 -6.48 -3.94
N TYR A 81 2.63 -7.44 -4.75
CA TYR A 81 1.33 -7.40 -5.41
C TYR A 81 0.29 -8.06 -4.53
N PHE A 82 -0.89 -7.45 -4.48
CA PHE A 82 -2.08 -7.97 -3.84
C PHE A 82 -3.20 -8.10 -4.85
N ASN A 83 -4.01 -9.14 -4.70
CA ASN A 83 -5.28 -9.27 -5.43
C ASN A 83 -6.31 -8.20 -5.02
N GLU A 84 -7.46 -8.18 -5.68
CA GLU A 84 -8.47 -7.10 -5.61
C GLU A 84 -9.01 -6.77 -4.22
N ASP A 85 -9.03 -7.75 -3.31
CA ASP A 85 -9.54 -7.60 -1.96
C ASP A 85 -8.42 -7.48 -0.92
N ALA A 86 -7.16 -7.46 -1.38
CA ALA A 86 -5.95 -7.45 -0.57
C ALA A 86 -5.75 -8.70 0.33
N SER A 87 -6.46 -9.80 0.08
CA SER A 87 -6.38 -11.01 0.90
C SER A 87 -5.17 -11.90 0.62
N LEU A 88 -4.63 -11.86 -0.61
CA LEU A 88 -3.51 -12.66 -1.06
C LEU A 88 -2.40 -11.78 -1.60
N SER A 89 -1.13 -12.17 -1.37
CA SER A 89 0.01 -11.41 -1.87
C SER A 89 1.17 -12.27 -2.37
N GLU A 90 1.95 -11.69 -3.29
CA GLU A 90 3.20 -12.23 -3.80
C GLU A 90 4.26 -11.14 -3.95
N PHE A 91 5.53 -11.52 -3.81
CA PHE A 91 6.62 -10.58 -4.08
C PHE A 91 6.88 -10.51 -5.58
N LEU A 92 7.01 -9.29 -6.09
CA LEU A 92 7.44 -9.03 -7.45
C LEU A 92 8.97 -8.96 -7.53
N GLU A 93 9.50 -9.16 -8.73
CA GLU A 93 10.91 -8.92 -9.00
C GLU A 93 11.28 -7.45 -8.75
N MET A 94 12.47 -7.23 -8.20
CA MET A 94 12.91 -5.91 -7.80
C MET A 94 13.47 -5.11 -8.98
N PRO A 95 13.22 -3.79 -9.06
CA PRO A 95 14.08 -2.93 -9.86
C PRO A 95 15.51 -2.94 -9.30
N PRO A 96 16.52 -2.53 -10.09
CA PRO A 96 17.92 -2.56 -9.66
C PRO A 96 18.26 -1.56 -8.53
N VAL A 97 17.32 -0.71 -8.13
CA VAL A 97 17.53 0.34 -7.12
C VAL A 97 16.41 0.35 -6.10
N ALA A 98 16.78 0.30 -4.82
CA ALA A 98 15.84 0.41 -3.71
C ALA A 98 15.18 1.80 -3.68
N ARG A 99 13.84 1.82 -3.56
CA ARG A 99 13.03 3.02 -3.38
C ARG A 99 12.83 3.29 -1.89
N LYS A 100 13.44 4.36 -1.42
CA LYS A 100 13.36 4.87 -0.05
C LYS A 100 13.04 6.37 -0.12
N TYR A 101 12.53 6.95 0.97
CA TYR A 101 12.39 8.39 1.23
C TYR A 101 12.12 9.30 0.02
N TYR A 102 10.93 9.91 -0.03
CA TYR A 102 10.52 10.82 -1.11
C TYR A 102 10.46 10.18 -2.51
N SER A 103 10.62 8.85 -2.60
CA SER A 103 10.29 8.11 -3.80
C SER A 103 8.80 8.18 -4.06
N PHE A 104 8.41 8.30 -5.32
CA PHE A 104 7.03 8.21 -5.76
C PHE A 104 6.92 7.18 -6.89
N VAL A 105 5.71 6.68 -7.06
CA VAL A 105 5.32 5.80 -8.16
C VAL A 105 4.10 6.39 -8.82
N LEU A 106 4.02 6.26 -10.14
CA LEU A 106 2.86 6.65 -10.91
C LEU A 106 2.57 5.58 -11.95
N ILE A 107 1.30 5.47 -12.30
CA ILE A 107 0.85 4.67 -13.43
C ILE A 107 0.77 5.64 -14.61
N SER A 108 1.52 5.35 -15.66
CA SER A 108 1.37 6.07 -16.92
C SER A 108 0.53 5.23 -17.88
N PRO A 109 -0.56 5.79 -18.45
CA PRO A 109 -1.25 5.11 -19.53
C PRO A 109 -0.39 5.06 -20.81
N HIS A 110 0.48 6.06 -21.04
CA HIS A 110 1.33 6.16 -22.22
C HIS A 110 2.52 7.11 -21.95
N PHE A 111 3.70 6.58 -21.61
CA PHE A 111 4.98 7.26 -21.89
C PHE A 111 5.81 6.33 -22.76
N ILE A 112 5.99 6.71 -24.03
CA ILE A 112 7.17 6.31 -24.80
C ILE A 112 8.21 7.37 -24.43
N LEU A 113 9.23 6.98 -23.66
CA LEU A 113 10.39 7.82 -23.40
C LEU A 113 11.31 7.83 -24.63
#